data_AF-A0A9N9NCP6-F1
#
_entry.id   AF-A0A9N9NCP6-F1
#
_cell.length_a   1.000
_cell.length_b   1.000
_cell.length_c   1.000
_cell.angle_alpha   90.00
_cell.angle_beta   90.00
_cell.angle_gamma   90.00
#
_symmetry.space_group_name_H-M   'P 1'
#
loop_
_entity.id
_entity.type
_entity.pdbx_description
1 polymer ?
#
loop_
_entity_poly.entity_id
_entity_poly.type
_entity_poly.pdbx_seq_one_letter_code
_entity_poly.pdbx_strand_id
1 'polypeptide(L)' 'WICIEGIIHDVSEFIEEHPGGRSIIAASIGKDMTTSFNGGVYDHSNAARNLMASLRVGIIAGGGEVESRKTR' A
#
# COMPACT_ATOMS: atom_id res chain seq x y z
N TRP A 1 5.71 -2.16 8.72
CA TRP A 1 4.57 -1.41 8.14
C TRP A 1 5.04 -0.61 6.95
N ILE A 2 4.11 -0.29 6.05
CA ILE A 2 4.32 0.59 4.89
C ILE A 2 3.20 1.62 4.82
N CYS A 3 3.45 2.75 4.16
CA CYS A 3 2.39 3.73 3.87
C CYS A 3 1.97 3.65 2.40
N ILE A 4 0.66 3.69 2.15
CA ILE A 4 0.08 3.87 0.82
C ILE A 4 -1.07 4.86 0.99
N GLU A 5 -1.00 5.99 0.30
CA GLU A 5 -2.03 7.04 0.28
C GLU A 5 -2.40 7.55 1.68
N GLY A 6 -1.39 7.73 2.54
CA GLY A 6 -1.58 8.18 3.92
C GLY A 6 -2.09 7.09 4.88
N ILE A 7 -2.43 5.90 4.38
CA ILE A 7 -2.88 4.77 5.19
C ILE A 7 -1.68 3.88 5.53
N ILE A 8 -1.56 3.52 6.80
CA ILE A 8 -0.53 2.61 7.31
C ILE A 8 -1.05 1.19 7.23
N HIS A 9 -0.24 0.32 6.62
CA HIS A 9 -0.56 -1.08 6.44
C HIS A 9 0.46 -1.97 7.15
N ASP A 10 -0.03 -2.91 7.94
CA ASP A 10 0.79 -4.00 8.45
C ASP A 10 0.89 -5.09 7.40
N VAL A 11 2.12 -5.39 6.99
CA VAL A 11 2.46 -6.35 5.94
C VAL A 11 3.31 -7.49 6.50
N SER A 12 3.43 -7.61 7.82
CA SER A 12 4.28 -8.61 8.48
C SER A 12 3.89 -10.04 8.12
N GLU A 13 2.58 -10.34 8.09
CA GLU A 13 2.07 -11.67 7.69
C GLU A 13 2.00 -11.82 6.16
N PHE A 14 1.75 -10.73 5.44
CA PHE A 14 1.61 -10.74 3.98
C PHE A 14 2.96 -10.82 3.22
N ILE A 15 4.08 -10.51 3.87
CA ILE A 15 5.38 -10.35 3.21
C ILE A 15 5.83 -11.58 2.41
N GLU A 16 5.52 -12.79 2.89
CA GLU A 16 5.88 -14.05 2.24
C GLU A 16 4.90 -14.43 1.11
N GLU A 17 3.69 -13.86 1.12
CA GLU A 17 2.62 -14.16 0.16
C GLU A 17 2.55 -13.15 -1.00
N HIS A 18 3.35 -12.08 -0.95
CA HIS A 18 3.32 -11.04 -1.95
C HIS A 18 3.69 -11.58 -3.35
N PRO A 19 2.80 -11.46 -4.36
CA PRO A 19 3.06 -12.00 -5.71
C PRO A 19 4.27 -11.39 -6.41
N GLY A 20 4.62 -10.14 -6.11
CA GLY A 20 5.84 -9.49 -6.61
C GLY A 20 7.12 -9.94 -5.91
N GLY A 21 7.00 -10.80 -4.89
CA GLY A 21 8.10 -11.37 -4.12
C GLY A 21 8.38 -10.62 -2.81
N ARG A 22 8.93 -11.36 -1.85
CA ARG A 22 9.31 -10.91 -0.51
C ARG A 22 10.26 -9.72 -0.51
N SER A 23 11.26 -9.72 -1.40
CA SER A 23 12.32 -8.71 -1.45
C SER A 23 11.79 -7.30 -1.67
N ILE A 24 10.72 -7.15 -2.45
CA ILE A 24 10.07 -5.86 -2.71
C ILE A 24 9.49 -5.29 -1.42
N ILE A 25 8.73 -6.09 -0.66
CA ILE A 25 8.16 -5.62 0.61
C ILE A 25 9.25 -5.38 1.65
N ALA A 26 10.27 -6.24 1.73
CA ALA A 26 11.40 -6.04 2.65
C ALA A 26 12.11 -4.69 2.42
N ALA A 27 12.33 -4.31 1.16
CA ALA A 27 12.90 -3.01 0.80
C ALA A 27 11.96 -1.81 1.04
N SER A 28 10.66 -2.08 1.22
CA SER A 28 9.59 -1.08 1.36
C SER A 28 9.26 -0.73 2.82
N ILE A 29 9.74 -1.53 3.79
CA ILE A 29 9.43 -1.34 5.21
C ILE A 29 9.82 0.08 5.66
N GLY A 30 8.86 0.76 6.32
CA GLY A 30 9.03 2.11 6.85
C GLY A 30 8.95 3.23 5.81
N LYS A 31 8.55 2.93 4.56
CA LYS A 31 8.48 3.90 3.46
C LYS A 31 7.05 4.13 2.99
N ASP A 32 6.87 5.26 2.31
CA ASP A 32 5.71 5.52 1.48
C ASP A 32 5.91 4.85 0.10
N MET A 33 5.02 3.91 -0.21
CA MET A 33 5.02 3.13 -1.44
C MET A 33 3.91 3.54 -2.41
N THR A 34 3.23 4.67 -2.16
CA THR A 34 2.11 5.16 -2.96
C THR A 34 2.41 5.18 -4.46
N THR A 35 3.55 5.74 -4.86
CA THR A 35 3.93 5.82 -6.27
C THR A 35 4.18 4.45 -6.87
N SER A 36 4.92 3.59 -6.17
CA SER A 36 5.25 2.24 -6.66
C SER A 36 4.02 1.36 -6.81
N PHE A 37 3.04 1.49 -5.92
CA PHE A 37 1.79 0.73 -5.93
C PHE A 37 0.79 1.20 -7.01
N ASN A 38 0.86 2.48 -7.39
CA ASN A 38 -0.05 3.13 -8.34
C ASN A 38 0.58 3.33 -9.74
N GLY A 39 1.37 2.37 -10.21
CA GLY A 39 1.87 2.39 -11.59
C GLY A 39 3.23 3.05 -11.80
N GLY A 40 3.89 3.55 -10.75
CA GLY A 40 5.29 3.99 -10.84
C GLY A 40 6.27 2.81 -10.95
N VAL A 41 5.91 1.65 -10.40
CA VAL A 41 6.62 0.38 -10.59
C VAL A 41 5.65 -0.69 -11.09
N TYR A 42 4.53 -0.87 -10.38
CA TYR A 42 3.47 -1.78 -10.77
C TYR A 42 2.12 -1.11 -10.52
N ASP A 43 1.23 -1.16 -11.50
CA ASP A 43 -0.14 -0.73 -11.29
C ASP A 43 -0.96 -1.90 -10.74
N HIS A 44 -1.24 -1.86 -9.44
CA HIS A 44 -1.90 -2.96 -8.75
C HIS A 44 -3.39 -3.05 -9.12
N SER A 45 -3.84 -4.29 -9.29
CA SER A 45 -5.23 -4.61 -9.65
C SER A 45 -6.21 -4.22 -8.54
N ASN A 46 -7.50 -4.13 -8.89
CA ASN A 46 -8.58 -3.91 -7.92
C ASN A 46 -8.60 -4.98 -6.81
N ALA A 47 -8.25 -6.22 -7.12
CA ALA A 47 -8.15 -7.28 -6.12
C ALA A 47 -7.06 -6.97 -5.08
N ALA A 48 -5.88 -6.52 -5.51
CA ALA A 48 -4.80 -6.11 -4.61
C ALA A 48 -5.19 -4.85 -3.80
N ARG A 49 -5.90 -3.90 -4.42
CA ARG A 49 -6.42 -2.71 -3.73
C ARG A 49 -7.43 -3.08 -2.64
N ASN A 50 -8.32 -4.03 -2.92
CA ASN A 50 -9.27 -4.55 -1.93
C ASN A 50 -8.55 -5.30 -0.80
N LEU A 51 -7.49 -6.06 -1.10
CA LEU A 51 -6.67 -6.72 -0.08
C LEU A 51 -6.03 -5.70 0.88
N MET A 52 -5.57 -4.55 0.38
CA MET A 52 -5.00 -3.52 1.26
C MET A 52 -5.97 -3.07 2.35
N ALA A 53 -7.29 -3.17 2.14
CA ALA A 53 -8.29 -2.83 3.16
C ALA A 53 -8.20 -3.70 4.41
N SER A 54 -7.81 -4.98 4.28
CA SER A 54 -7.65 -5.89 5.44
C SER A 54 -6.33 -5.70 6.19
N LEU A 55 -5.37 -4.98 5.58
CA LEU A 55 -4.03 -4.76 6.16
C LEU A 55 -3.91 -3.41 6.89
N ARG A 56 -4.97 -2.60 6.91
CA ARG A 56 -4.95 -1.24 7.49
C ARG A 56 -4.83 -1.29 9.01
N VAL A 57 -3.87 -0.55 9.54
CA VAL A 57 -3.66 -0.41 11.00
C VAL A 57 -3.66 1.03 11.49
N GLY A 58 -3.69 2.01 10.58
CA GLY A 58 -3.78 3.42 10.95
C GLY A 58 -3.81 4.36 9.76
N ILE A 59 -3.94 5.66 10.06
CA ILE A 59 -3.91 6.75 9.09
C ILE A 59 -2.94 7.80 9.62
N ILE A 60 -2.09 8.35 8.74
CA ILE A 60 -1.18 9.43 9.10
C ILE A 60 -2.00 10.68 9.41
N ALA A 61 -1.74 11.32 10.55
CA ALA A 61 -2.39 12.58 10.89
C ALA A 61 -2.09 13.65 9.82
N GLY A 62 -3.14 14.20 9.20
CA GLY A 62 -3.03 15.14 8.08
C GLY A 62 -2.69 14.49 6.71
N GLY A 63 -2.42 13.19 6.67
CA GLY A 63 -2.31 12.40 5.44
C GLY A 63 -3.69 11.87 5.05
N GLY A 64 -4.41 12.62 4.23
CA GLY A 64 -5.73 12.23 3.70
C GLY A 64 -5.65 11.73 2.26
N GLU A 65 -6.65 10.93 1.86
CA GLU A 65 -6.90 10.59 0.45
C GLU A 65 -6.89 11.86 -0.40
N VAL A 66 -6.22 11.80 -1.56
CA VAL A 66 -6.27 12.90 -2.52
C VAL A 66 -7.65 12.86 -3.18
N GLU A 67 -8.50 13.85 -2.88
CA GLU A 67 -9.88 13.93 -3.40
C GLU A 67 -9.96 13.78 -4.93
N SER A 68 -8.93 14.20 -5.67
CA SER A 68 -8.87 14.04 -7.13
C SER A 68 -8.80 12.57 -7.61
N ARG A 69 -8.59 11.61 -6.71
CA ARG A 69 -8.58 10.16 -6.99
C ARG A 69 -9.85 9.43 -6.54
N LYS A 70 -10.83 10.11 -5.93
CA LYS A 70 -12.15 9.51 -5.71
C LYS A 70 -12.89 9.42 -7.05
N THR A 71 -12.76 8.29 -7.74
CA THR A 71 -13.70 7.95 -8.82
C THR A 71 -15.09 7.77 -8.23
N ARG A 72 -16.06 8.42 -8.88
CA ARG A 72 -17.47 8.57 -8.51
C ARG A 72 -18.20 7.25 -8.27
#